data_AF-A0A8J3RF60-F1
#
_entry.id   AF-A0A8J3RF60-F1
#
_cell.length_a   1.000
_cell.length_b   1.000
_cell.length_c   1.000
_cell.angle_alpha   90.00
_cell.angle_beta   90.00
_cell.angle_gamma   90.00
#
_symmetry.space_group_name_H-M   'P 1'
#
loop_
_entity.id
_entity.type
_entity.pdbx_description
1 polymer ?
#
loop_
_entity_poly.entity_id
_entity_poly.type
_entity_poly.pdbx_seq_one_letter_code
_entity_poly.pdbx_strand_id
1 'polypeptide(L)'
;MASRTLSTAVSLTVAAVSLVALSTGSANAASCGESTSINVSSSLLKSQSVWTDTDHGWRQVTVELRQAGIFGGSVKDRSYAQMKGHRSGDLTWVDRSGDGGSTWAQCGLGNRAKSPAYKHRYMTMRACMAVWKSGVSKTYCTYWHYDAD
;
A
#
# COMPACT_ATOMS: atom_id res chain seq x y z
N MET A 1 -64.13 -10.37 -35.41
CA MET A 1 -63.40 -10.21 -34.12
C MET A 1 -62.33 -11.28 -34.08
N ALA A 2 -61.06 -10.91 -34.28
CA ALA A 2 -59.93 -11.82 -34.22
C ALA A 2 -58.84 -11.18 -33.35
N SER A 3 -58.41 -11.96 -32.37
CA SER A 3 -57.65 -11.57 -31.19
C SER A 3 -56.19 -11.23 -31.54
N ARG A 4 -55.64 -10.23 -30.86
CA ARG A 4 -54.24 -9.77 -30.97
C ARG A 4 -53.33 -10.71 -30.18
N THR A 5 -52.35 -11.31 -30.83
CA THR A 5 -51.22 -11.97 -30.16
C THR A 5 -50.08 -10.96 -29.96
N LEU A 6 -49.90 -10.51 -28.71
CA LEU A 6 -48.70 -9.78 -28.26
C LEU A 6 -47.54 -10.78 -28.15
N SER A 7 -46.47 -10.58 -28.91
CA SER A 7 -45.16 -11.20 -28.63
C SER A 7 -44.45 -10.39 -27.57
N THR A 8 -44.33 -10.96 -26.38
CA THR A 8 -43.54 -10.44 -25.26
C THR A 8 -42.06 -10.59 -25.57
N ALA A 9 -41.37 -9.47 -25.79
CA ALA A 9 -39.92 -9.42 -25.87
C ALA A 9 -39.32 -9.70 -24.47
N VAL A 10 -38.56 -10.78 -24.36
CA VAL A 10 -37.78 -11.10 -23.16
C VAL A 10 -36.55 -10.19 -23.14
N SER A 11 -36.63 -9.11 -22.37
CA SER A 11 -35.47 -8.26 -22.05
C SER A 11 -34.50 -9.04 -21.15
N LEU A 12 -33.44 -9.59 -21.74
CA LEU A 12 -32.26 -10.00 -20.97
C LEU A 12 -31.48 -8.75 -20.54
N THR A 13 -31.75 -8.27 -19.34
CA THR A 13 -30.86 -7.35 -18.63
C THR A 13 -29.60 -8.11 -18.24
N VAL A 14 -28.57 -8.04 -19.09
CA VAL A 14 -27.22 -8.43 -18.71
C VAL A 14 -26.78 -7.45 -17.63
N ALA A 15 -26.83 -7.90 -16.37
CA ALA A 15 -26.24 -7.18 -15.26
C ALA A 15 -24.75 -7.02 -15.58
N ALA A 16 -24.35 -5.79 -15.89
CA ALA A 16 -22.96 -5.41 -15.98
C ALA A 16 -22.36 -5.61 -14.58
N VAL A 17 -21.76 -6.77 -14.36
CA VAL A 17 -20.85 -6.98 -13.25
C VAL A 17 -19.72 -6.01 -13.52
N SER A 18 -19.69 -4.91 -12.78
CA SER A 18 -18.53 -4.04 -12.69
C SER A 18 -17.37 -4.91 -12.25
N LEU A 19 -16.59 -5.42 -13.21
CA LEU A 19 -15.27 -5.94 -12.94
C LEU A 19 -14.51 -4.76 -12.36
N VAL A 20 -14.44 -4.72 -11.04
CA VAL A 20 -13.38 -4.00 -10.34
C VAL A 20 -12.12 -4.65 -10.88
N ALA A 21 -11.47 -3.96 -11.81
CA ALA A 21 -10.15 -4.30 -12.25
C ALA A 21 -9.27 -4.28 -11.00
N LEU A 22 -9.04 -5.47 -10.42
CA LEU A 22 -7.93 -5.68 -9.52
C LEU A 22 -6.71 -5.32 -10.35
N SER A 23 -6.18 -4.13 -10.15
CA SER A 23 -4.82 -3.81 -10.53
C SER A 23 -3.88 -4.63 -9.64
N THR A 24 -3.79 -5.93 -9.88
CA THR A 24 -2.59 -6.71 -9.58
C THR A 24 -1.51 -6.33 -10.59
N GLY A 25 -1.21 -5.03 -10.68
CA GLY A 25 -0.06 -4.53 -11.38
C GLY A 25 1.11 -4.67 -10.43
N SER A 26 1.70 -5.87 -10.35
CA SER A 26 3.08 -5.99 -9.88
C SER A 26 3.98 -5.38 -10.96
N ALA A 27 4.04 -4.04 -10.99
CA ALA A 27 5.04 -3.35 -11.76
C ALA A 27 6.40 -3.62 -11.08
N ASN A 28 7.24 -4.33 -11.83
CA ASN A 28 8.60 -4.77 -11.56
C ASN A 28 9.33 -4.11 -10.39
N ALA A 29 9.95 -4.96 -9.57
CA ALA A 29 10.87 -4.68 -8.46
C ALA A 29 12.10 -3.81 -8.80
N ALA A 30 12.15 -3.17 -9.97
CA ALA A 30 13.27 -2.37 -10.45
C ALA A 30 13.55 -1.12 -9.58
N SER A 31 12.54 -0.57 -8.90
CA SER A 31 12.71 0.62 -8.04
C SER A 31 12.93 0.28 -6.56
N CYS A 32 12.99 -1.00 -6.19
CA CYS A 32 13.17 -1.37 -4.78
C CYS A 32 14.63 -1.26 -4.33
N GLY A 33 15.60 -1.44 -5.22
CA GLY A 33 17.01 -1.38 -4.85
C GLY A 33 17.39 -2.37 -3.74
N GLU A 34 18.51 -2.10 -3.07
CA GLU A 34 19.08 -3.00 -2.05
C GLU A 34 18.35 -2.87 -0.70
N SER A 35 17.99 -4.01 -0.08
CA SER A 35 17.38 -4.08 1.26
C SER A 35 18.40 -4.30 2.37
N THR A 36 18.21 -3.67 3.53
CA THR A 36 18.96 -3.99 4.75
C THR A 36 18.08 -3.92 6.01
N SER A 37 18.47 -4.64 7.06
CA SER A 37 17.87 -4.54 8.39
C SER A 37 18.44 -3.32 9.12
N ILE A 38 17.58 -2.43 9.61
CA ILE A 38 18.01 -1.19 10.26
C ILE A 38 17.62 -1.17 11.73
N ASN A 39 18.62 -0.91 12.56
CA ASN A 39 18.49 -0.55 13.96
C ASN A 39 19.09 0.85 14.18
N VAL A 40 18.43 1.64 15.04
CA VAL A 40 18.95 2.71 15.92
C VAL A 40 18.96 4.21 15.55
N SER A 41 18.49 4.68 14.38
CA SER A 41 17.88 6.03 14.30
C SER A 41 16.95 6.19 13.10
N SER A 42 15.85 6.95 13.24
CA SER A 42 14.95 7.22 12.11
C SER A 42 14.24 8.56 12.24
N SER A 43 14.09 9.26 11.12
CA SER A 43 13.22 10.43 10.99
C SER A 43 11.87 10.03 10.36
N LEU A 44 10.79 10.67 10.80
CA LEU A 44 9.48 10.52 10.19
C LEU A 44 9.41 11.40 8.94
N LEU A 45 9.11 10.82 7.78
CA LEU A 45 8.90 11.55 6.54
C LEU A 45 7.42 11.84 6.30
N LYS A 46 6.58 10.79 6.42
CA LYS A 46 5.12 10.85 6.24
C LYS A 46 4.44 9.88 7.18
N SER A 47 3.20 10.18 7.54
CA SER A 47 2.34 9.28 8.32
C SER A 47 0.91 9.31 7.81
N GLN A 48 0.19 8.22 8.05
CA GLN A 48 -1.25 8.13 7.83
C GLN A 48 -1.87 7.20 8.86
N SER A 49 -2.93 7.67 9.50
CA SER A 49 -3.75 6.88 10.42
C SER A 49 -5.10 6.57 9.79
N VAL A 50 -5.57 5.34 9.98
CA VAL A 50 -6.92 4.92 9.60
C VAL A 50 -7.59 4.22 10.77
N TRP A 51 -8.90 4.41 10.90
CA TRP A 51 -9.72 3.62 11.82
C TRP A 51 -10.22 2.39 11.09
N THR A 52 -9.96 1.22 11.66
CA THR A 52 -10.45 -0.06 11.17
C THR A 52 -11.26 -0.74 12.26
N ASP A 53 -12.31 -1.40 11.82
CA ASP A 53 -13.13 -2.25 12.67
C ASP A 53 -12.35 -3.51 13.07
N THR A 54 -12.75 -4.11 14.19
CA THR A 54 -12.20 -5.30 14.83
C THR A 54 -13.37 -6.16 15.33
N ASP A 55 -13.11 -7.39 15.74
CA ASP A 55 -14.18 -8.28 16.23
C ASP A 55 -14.87 -7.75 17.51
N HIS A 56 -14.26 -6.76 18.18
CA HIS A 56 -14.74 -6.20 19.45
C HIS A 56 -14.79 -4.65 19.48
N GLY A 57 -14.88 -3.99 18.32
CA GLY A 57 -14.93 -2.52 18.24
C GLY A 57 -13.97 -1.94 17.20
N TRP A 58 -13.37 -0.78 17.45
CA TRP A 58 -12.50 -0.11 16.48
C TRP A 58 -11.07 0.01 16.98
N ARG A 59 -10.09 -0.06 16.06
CA ARG A 59 -8.69 0.28 16.33
C ARG A 59 -8.18 1.30 15.33
N GLN A 60 -7.25 2.14 15.77
CA GLN A 60 -6.49 2.99 14.87
C GLN A 60 -5.20 2.28 14.44
N VAL A 61 -4.94 2.26 13.14
CA VAL A 61 -3.70 1.75 12.56
C VAL A 61 -2.98 2.91 11.89
N THR A 62 -1.72 3.11 12.22
CA THR A 62 -0.90 4.18 11.64
C THR A 62 0.24 3.57 10.85
N VAL A 63 0.37 3.94 9.58
CA VAL A 63 1.55 3.64 8.76
C VAL A 63 2.43 4.89 8.66
N GLU A 64 3.73 4.69 8.81
CA GLU A 64 4.74 5.75 8.81
C GLU A 64 5.81 5.41 7.77
N LEU A 65 6.07 6.34 6.85
CA LEU A 65 7.27 6.33 6.03
C LEU A 65 8.39 6.96 6.85
N ARG A 66 9.44 6.18 7.08
CA ARG A 66 10.60 6.60 7.88
C ARG A 66 11.86 6.52 7.06
N GLN A 67 12.72 7.51 7.25
CA GLN A 67 14.09 7.50 6.76
C GLN A 67 15.00 6.99 7.87
N ALA A 68 15.88 6.07 7.54
CA ALA A 68 16.82 5.48 8.46
C ALA A 68 18.13 6.25 8.52
N GLY A 69 18.68 6.40 9.72
CA GLY A 69 20.02 6.93 9.95
C GLY A 69 20.96 5.85 10.49
N ILE A 70 22.17 5.78 9.93
CA ILE A 70 23.28 4.99 10.49
C ILE A 70 24.12 5.91 11.38
N PHE A 71 24.45 5.47 12.61
CA PHE A 71 25.43 6.14 13.47
C PHE A 71 26.83 6.08 12.82
N GLY A 72 27.49 7.23 12.64
CA GLY A 72 28.92 7.27 12.32
C GLY A 72 29.33 7.72 10.91
N GLY A 73 28.40 8.17 10.07
CA GLY A 73 28.75 8.80 8.79
C GLY A 73 27.74 8.47 7.70
N SER A 74 27.17 9.54 7.11
CA SER A 74 26.19 9.58 6.02
C SER A 74 25.84 8.27 5.32
N VAL A 75 24.65 7.73 5.62
CA VAL A 75 23.77 7.19 4.57
C VAL A 75 22.33 7.56 4.95
N LYS A 76 21.89 8.74 4.50
CA LYS A 76 20.51 9.23 4.58
C LYS A 76 19.59 8.48 3.61
N ASP A 77 20.13 7.68 2.72
CA ASP A 77 19.46 7.23 1.52
C ASP A 77 18.61 5.97 1.73
N ARG A 78 18.16 5.63 2.94
CA ARG A 78 17.34 4.41 3.17
C ARG A 78 16.02 4.70 3.85
N SER A 79 14.95 4.11 3.34
CA SER A 79 13.58 4.30 3.86
C SER A 79 12.85 2.99 4.03
N TYR A 80 11.96 2.97 5.01
CA TYR A 80 11.13 1.82 5.36
C TYR A 80 9.74 2.28 5.80
N ALA A 81 8.79 1.35 5.78
CA ALA A 81 7.46 1.54 6.34
C ALA A 81 7.39 0.93 7.75
N GLN A 82 6.75 1.63 8.68
CA GLN A 82 6.47 1.14 10.02
C GLN A 82 4.98 1.28 10.33
N MET A 83 4.39 0.23 10.90
CA MET A 83 2.99 0.19 11.28
C MET A 83 2.82 0.13 12.80
N LYS A 84 2.05 1.07 13.35
CA LYS A 84 1.59 1.10 14.75
C LYS A 84 0.13 0.63 14.83
N GLY A 85 -0.23 -0.05 15.91
CA GLY A 85 -1.56 -0.61 16.08
C GLY A 85 -1.88 -1.79 15.16
N HIS A 86 -0.85 -2.40 14.55
CA HIS A 86 -0.99 -3.55 13.64
C HIS A 86 -1.43 -4.82 14.39
N ARG A 87 -2.00 -5.78 13.66
CA ARG A 87 -2.39 -7.10 14.19
C ARG A 87 -1.79 -8.23 13.37
N SER A 88 -1.99 -9.45 13.85
CA SER A 88 -1.67 -10.66 13.11
C SER A 88 -2.36 -10.66 11.73
N GLY A 89 -1.58 -10.71 10.66
CA GLY A 89 -2.07 -10.76 9.28
C GLY A 89 -1.98 -9.43 8.53
N ASP A 90 -1.89 -8.28 9.22
CA ASP A 90 -1.63 -7.01 8.55
C ASP A 90 -0.28 -7.06 7.81
N LEU A 91 -0.15 -6.33 6.72
CA LEU A 91 1.09 -6.25 5.94
C LEU A 91 1.50 -4.80 5.80
N THR A 92 2.80 -4.52 5.79
CA THR A 92 3.33 -3.19 5.48
C THR A 92 4.47 -3.29 4.47
N TRP A 93 4.62 -2.27 3.64
CA TRP A 93 5.64 -2.18 2.60
C TRP A 93 5.86 -0.71 2.21
N VAL A 94 6.88 -0.45 1.40
CA VAL A 94 7.08 0.86 0.76
C VAL A 94 6.76 0.73 -0.72
N ASP A 95 5.88 1.58 -1.24
CA ASP A 95 5.71 1.74 -2.67
C ASP A 95 6.72 2.77 -3.20
N ARG A 96 7.30 2.51 -4.37
CA ARG A 96 8.31 3.37 -4.99
C ARG A 96 8.11 3.62 -6.46
N SER A 97 8.40 4.83 -6.86
CA SER A 97 8.25 5.31 -8.21
C SER A 97 9.55 6.02 -8.66
N GLY A 98 10.04 5.61 -9.83
CA GLY A 98 11.12 6.31 -10.54
C GLY A 98 10.62 7.36 -11.53
N ASP A 99 9.30 7.50 -11.70
CA ASP A 99 8.64 8.37 -12.68
C ASP A 99 7.75 9.44 -12.02
N GLY A 100 8.05 9.82 -10.77
CA GLY A 100 7.36 10.91 -10.08
C GLY A 100 5.98 10.55 -9.51
N GLY A 101 5.63 9.27 -9.45
CA GLY A 101 4.39 8.74 -8.87
C GLY A 101 3.39 8.21 -9.89
N SER A 102 3.76 8.12 -11.17
CA SER A 102 2.90 7.58 -12.23
C SER A 102 2.82 6.04 -12.17
N THR A 103 3.94 5.37 -11.89
CA THR A 103 4.00 3.92 -11.64
C THR A 103 4.66 3.63 -10.31
N TRP A 104 4.17 2.59 -9.63
CA TRP A 104 4.64 2.21 -8.30
C TRP A 104 5.06 0.74 -8.28
N ALA A 105 6.24 0.47 -7.75
CA ALA A 105 6.67 -0.87 -7.39
C ALA A 105 6.53 -1.07 -5.89
N GLN A 106 5.98 -2.23 -5.52
CA GLN A 106 5.81 -2.64 -4.14
C GLN A 106 7.10 -3.27 -3.59
N CYS A 107 7.71 -2.62 -2.60
CA CYS A 107 9.00 -2.99 -2.05
C CYS A 107 8.89 -3.53 -0.63
N GLY A 108 9.38 -4.76 -0.44
CA GLY A 108 9.46 -5.38 0.86
C GLY A 108 8.11 -5.67 1.47
N LEU A 109 7.32 -6.50 0.77
CA LEU A 109 6.27 -7.31 1.39
C LEU A 109 6.89 -8.05 2.57
N GLY A 110 6.82 -7.45 3.75
CA GLY A 110 7.61 -7.86 4.90
C GLY A 110 6.87 -7.50 6.18
N ASN A 111 6.68 -8.53 7.01
CA ASN A 111 6.23 -8.54 8.40
C ASN A 111 5.42 -7.33 8.90
N ARG A 112 4.14 -7.59 9.20
CA ARG A 112 3.14 -6.90 10.06
C ARG A 112 3.47 -5.51 10.64
N ALA A 113 4.61 -5.36 11.30
CA ALA A 113 5.01 -4.13 11.99
C ALA A 113 5.95 -3.22 11.19
N LYS A 114 6.79 -3.75 10.32
CA LYS A 114 7.90 -3.00 9.71
C LYS A 114 8.41 -3.69 8.44
N SER A 115 8.55 -2.93 7.35
CA SER A 115 9.18 -3.40 6.11
C SER A 115 10.72 -3.40 6.25
N PRO A 116 11.45 -4.13 5.38
CA PRO A 116 12.87 -3.88 5.17
C PRO A 116 13.10 -2.43 4.74
N ALA A 117 14.33 -1.94 4.95
CA ALA A 117 14.71 -0.62 4.50
C ALA A 117 15.47 -0.70 3.18
N TYR A 118 15.12 0.20 2.26
CA TYR A 118 15.58 0.16 0.88
C TYR A 118 16.26 1.47 0.49
N LYS A 119 17.23 1.44 -0.42
CA LYS A 119 17.94 2.64 -0.90
C LYS A 119 17.04 3.54 -1.77
N HIS A 120 16.76 4.80 -1.44
CA HIS A 120 15.66 5.59 -2.03
C HIS A 120 16.03 6.88 -2.77
N ARG A 121 17.31 7.14 -3.01
CA ARG A 121 17.77 8.38 -3.62
C ARG A 121 17.09 8.67 -4.97
N TYR A 122 16.61 9.89 -5.18
CA TYR A 122 15.88 10.33 -6.38
C TYR A 122 14.64 9.52 -6.72
N MET A 123 13.98 8.95 -5.71
CA MET A 123 12.74 8.21 -5.88
C MET A 123 11.59 8.90 -5.15
N THR A 124 10.41 8.81 -5.76
CA THR A 124 9.16 9.08 -5.05
C THR A 124 8.76 7.82 -4.29
N MET A 125 8.43 7.96 -3.01
CA MET A 125 8.10 6.84 -2.14
C MET A 125 6.88 7.14 -1.25
N ARG A 126 6.17 6.09 -0.86
CA ARG A 126 5.08 6.16 0.14
C ARG A 126 5.06 4.89 0.97
N ALA A 127 4.67 5.00 2.23
CA ALA A 127 4.50 3.83 3.06
C ALA A 127 3.08 3.31 2.93
N CYS A 128 2.94 2.00 2.77
CA CYS A 128 1.66 1.34 2.57
C CYS A 128 1.42 0.25 3.61
N MET A 129 0.15 -0.01 3.85
CA MET A 129 -0.33 -1.07 4.70
C MET A 129 -1.54 -1.77 4.08
N ALA A 130 -1.64 -3.08 4.27
CA ALA A 130 -2.85 -3.84 4.04
C ALA A 130 -3.41 -4.27 5.39
N VAL A 131 -4.62 -3.81 5.69
CA VAL A 131 -5.35 -4.16 6.90
C VAL A 131 -6.34 -5.26 6.53
N TRP A 132 -6.15 -6.45 7.10
CA TRP A 132 -7.05 -7.57 6.86
C TRP A 132 -8.32 -7.42 7.70
N LYS A 133 -9.49 -7.79 7.15
CA LYS A 133 -10.76 -7.96 7.86
C LYS A 133 -11.61 -9.04 7.18
N SER A 134 -12.01 -10.08 7.92
CA SER A 134 -12.98 -11.08 7.46
C SER A 134 -12.70 -11.66 6.06
N GLY A 135 -11.42 -11.97 5.77
CA GLY A 135 -10.99 -12.52 4.47
C GLY A 135 -10.72 -11.48 3.37
N VAL A 136 -10.90 -10.18 3.64
CA VAL A 136 -10.62 -9.09 2.69
C VAL A 136 -9.52 -8.18 3.23
N SER A 137 -8.53 -7.84 2.41
CA SER A 137 -7.52 -6.84 2.76
C SER A 137 -7.84 -5.49 2.13
N LYS A 138 -7.84 -4.41 2.93
CA LYS A 138 -7.88 -3.03 2.41
C LYS A 138 -6.50 -2.39 2.48
N THR A 139 -6.07 -1.82 1.37
CA THR A 139 -4.78 -1.14 1.25
C THR A 139 -4.92 0.35 1.52
N TYR A 140 -4.00 0.89 2.31
CA TYR A 140 -3.88 2.31 2.61
C TYR A 140 -2.43 2.72 2.48
N CYS A 141 -2.16 3.86 1.86
CA CYS A 141 -0.82 4.39 1.70
C CYS A 141 -0.78 5.85 2.10
N THR A 142 0.32 6.29 2.71
CA THR A 142 0.58 7.71 2.96
C THR A 142 0.57 8.52 1.66
N TYR A 143 0.48 9.85 1.77
CA TYR A 143 0.96 10.73 0.70
C TYR A 143 2.41 10.41 0.33
N TRP A 144 2.80 10.79 -0.88
CA TRP A 144 4.13 10.55 -1.39
C TRP A 144 5.16 11.54 -0.83
N HIS A 145 6.42 11.11 -0.86
CA HIS A 145 7.60 11.89 -0.55
C HIS A 145 8.64 11.64 -1.63
N TYR A 146 9.22 12.70 -2.17
CA TYR A 146 10.35 12.63 -3.08
C TYR A 146 11.62 12.93 -2.31
N ASP A 147 12.62 12.07 -2.42
CA ASP A 147 13.95 12.33 -1.88
C ASP A 147 14.84 13.00 -2.93
N ALA A 148 15.31 14.19 -2.60
CA ALA A 148 16.13 15.02 -3.47
C ALA A 148 17.63 15.00 -3.09
N ASP A 149 18.01 14.35 -1.98
CA ASP A 149 19.34 14.45 -1.38
C ASP A 149 20.25 13.26 -1.77
#